data_AF-C0SNG3-F1
#
_entry.id   AF-C0SNG3-F1
#
_cell.length_a   1.000
_cell.length_b   1.000
_cell.length_c   1.000
_cell.angle_alpha   90.00
_cell.angle_beta   90.00
_cell.angle_gamma   90.00
#
_symmetry.space_group_name_H-M   'P 1'
#
loop_
_entity.id
_entity.type
_entity.pdbx_description
1 polymer ?
#
loop_
_entity_poly.entity_id
_entity_poly.type
_entity_poly.pdbx_seq_one_letter_code
_entity_poly.pdbx_strand_id
1 'polypeptide(L)'
;LSTQLDVKVYKNGQIYYQEYRRGDVVADLAVIGETGRTGTTVHFTPDPEIFTETTEYDFARLAKRVQELAFLNKGLKIAITDKRGEDEETKSFHYEGGIASYVSFINENKDNIFEEPIYTDGELDGISVEVAMQYTTGYHETVLSFANNIHT
;
A
#
# COMPACT_ATOMS: atom_id res chain seq x y z
N LEU A 1 -14.84 -4.87 -13.49
CA LEU A 1 -13.91 -3.72 -13.65
C LEU A 1 -12.62 -4.08 -14.36
N SER A 2 -12.27 -5.37 -14.51
CA SER A 2 -11.06 -5.81 -15.20
C SER A 2 -11.43 -6.64 -16.43
N THR A 3 -10.71 -6.50 -17.54
CA THR A 3 -10.88 -7.41 -18.69
C THR A 3 -10.45 -8.83 -18.32
N GLN A 4 -9.32 -8.94 -17.61
CA GLN A 4 -8.73 -10.17 -17.11
C GLN A 4 -8.28 -9.97 -15.66
N LEU A 5 -8.43 -11.01 -14.84
CA LEU A 5 -7.89 -11.09 -13.49
C LEU A 5 -7.43 -12.52 -13.21
N ASP A 6 -6.20 -12.64 -12.71
CA ASP A 6 -5.57 -13.92 -12.36
C ASP A 6 -5.19 -13.92 -10.89
N VAL A 7 -5.55 -14.99 -10.17
CA VAL A 7 -5.20 -15.18 -8.76
C VAL A 7 -4.34 -16.42 -8.62
N LYS A 8 -3.19 -16.26 -7.93
CA LYS A 8 -2.35 -17.37 -7.48
C LYS A 8 -2.30 -17.39 -5.95
N VAL A 9 -2.76 -18.47 -5.34
CA VAL A 9 -2.69 -18.68 -3.89
C VAL A 9 -1.62 -19.72 -3.59
N TYR A 10 -0.66 -19.36 -2.74
CA TYR A 10 0.43 -20.22 -2.32
C TYR A 10 0.10 -20.71 -0.90
N LYS A 11 -0.29 -21.98 -0.76
CA LYS A 11 -0.76 -22.53 0.52
C LYS A 11 -0.55 -24.04 0.57
N ASN A 12 -0.21 -24.59 1.74
CA ASN A 12 -0.05 -26.03 1.97
C ASN A 12 0.90 -26.72 0.98
N GLY A 13 1.99 -26.05 0.58
CA GLY A 13 2.94 -26.59 -0.39
C GLY A 13 2.47 -26.54 -1.85
N GLN A 14 1.29 -25.99 -2.14
CA GLN A 14 0.68 -25.98 -3.46
C GLN A 14 0.42 -24.55 -3.98
N ILE A 15 0.40 -24.41 -5.30
CA ILE A 15 -0.01 -23.20 -6.02
C ILE A 15 -1.40 -23.43 -6.60
N TYR A 16 -2.40 -22.75 -6.06
CA TYR A 16 -3.74 -22.72 -6.60
C TYR A 16 -3.89 -21.54 -7.55
N TYR A 17 -4.57 -21.75 -8.69
CA TYR A 17 -4.75 -20.74 -9.73
C TYR A 17 -6.20 -20.66 -10.18
N GLN A 18 -6.68 -19.44 -10.42
CA GLN A 18 -7.96 -19.18 -11.05
C GLN A 18 -7.90 -17.91 -11.91
N GLU A 19 -8.53 -17.98 -13.09
CA GLU A 19 -8.65 -16.88 -14.05
C GLU A 19 -10.11 -16.41 -14.13
N TYR A 20 -10.28 -15.10 -14.26
CA TYR A 20 -11.56 -14.43 -14.43
C TYR A 20 -11.49 -13.51 -15.65
N ARG A 21 -12.58 -13.44 -16.41
CA ARG A 21 -12.74 -12.50 -17.53
C ARG A 21 -13.99 -11.67 -17.32
N ARG A 22 -13.82 -10.35 -17.21
CA ARG A 22 -14.91 -9.41 -16.89
C ARG A 22 -15.77 -9.80 -15.68
N GLY A 23 -15.18 -10.55 -14.75
CA GLY A 23 -15.84 -11.04 -13.53
C GLY A 23 -16.33 -12.49 -13.61
N ASP A 24 -16.46 -13.06 -14.81
CA ASP A 24 -16.85 -14.45 -14.99
C ASP A 24 -15.67 -15.39 -14.75
N VAL A 25 -15.93 -16.47 -14.00
CA VAL A 25 -14.95 -17.54 -13.76
C VAL A 25 -14.68 -18.26 -15.08
N VAL A 26 -13.42 -18.29 -15.52
CA VAL A 26 -13.03 -18.98 -16.76
C VAL A 26 -12.94 -20.49 -16.54
N ALA A 27 -12.42 -20.90 -15.38
CA ALA A 27 -12.29 -22.30 -14.99
C ALA A 27 -12.33 -22.45 -13.46
N ASP A 28 -12.63 -23.66 -13.01
CA ASP A 28 -12.53 -24.03 -11.59
C ASP A 28 -11.09 -23.85 -11.07
N LEU A 29 -10.97 -23.65 -9.76
CA LEU A 29 -9.68 -23.52 -9.08
C LEU A 29 -8.81 -24.76 -9.33
N ALA A 30 -7.63 -24.56 -9.93
CA ALA A 30 -6.71 -25.63 -10.29
C ALA A 30 -5.42 -25.56 -9.48
N VAL A 31 -4.83 -26.71 -9.15
CA VAL A 31 -3.47 -26.79 -8.63
C VAL A 31 -2.49 -26.80 -9.81
N ILE A 32 -1.64 -25.79 -9.91
CA ILE A 32 -0.72 -25.59 -11.06
C ILE A 32 0.74 -25.87 -10.73
N GLY A 33 1.04 -26.26 -9.49
CA GLY A 33 2.40 -26.62 -9.08
C GLY A 33 2.58 -26.66 -7.57
N GLU A 34 3.82 -26.91 -7.16
CA GLU A 34 4.25 -26.91 -5.76
C GLU A 34 4.98 -25.61 -5.40
N THR A 35 5.03 -25.29 -4.10
CA THR A 35 5.68 -24.07 -3.63
C THR A 35 6.19 -24.17 -2.19
N GLY A 36 7.35 -23.54 -1.92
CA GLY A 36 7.89 -23.38 -0.56
C GLY A 36 7.46 -22.08 0.14
N ARG A 37 6.66 -21.22 -0.51
CA ARG A 37 6.22 -19.93 0.05
C ARG A 37 4.73 -19.94 0.35
N THR A 38 4.29 -18.98 1.15
CA THR A 38 2.88 -18.67 1.36
C THR A 38 2.52 -17.29 0.81
N GLY A 39 1.23 -17.05 0.59
CA GLY A 39 0.71 -15.74 0.22
C GLY A 39 -0.22 -15.79 -0.98
N THR A 40 -0.50 -14.62 -1.54
CA THR A 40 -1.41 -14.48 -2.68
C THR A 40 -0.86 -13.45 -3.65
N THR A 41 -0.90 -13.78 -4.93
CA THR A 41 -0.61 -12.85 -6.02
C THR A 41 -1.91 -12.62 -6.76
N VAL A 42 -2.30 -11.35 -6.93
CA VAL A 42 -3.40 -10.95 -7.78
C VAL A 42 -2.84 -10.11 -8.91
N HIS A 43 -3.18 -10.45 -10.14
CA HIS A 43 -2.87 -9.69 -11.32
C HIS A 43 -4.17 -9.33 -12.02
N PHE A 44 -4.29 -8.10 -12.52
CA PHE A 44 -5.48 -7.67 -13.24
C PHE A 44 -5.16 -6.59 -14.27
N THR A 45 -5.96 -6.58 -15.33
CA THR A 45 -5.90 -5.56 -16.39
C THR A 45 -7.18 -4.74 -16.35
N PRO A 46 -7.12 -3.41 -16.17
CA PRO A 46 -8.32 -2.57 -16.11
C PRO A 46 -9.12 -2.64 -17.42
N ASP A 47 -10.46 -2.59 -17.33
CA ASP A 47 -11.34 -2.68 -18.50
C ASP A 47 -11.46 -1.32 -19.22
N PRO A 48 -10.99 -1.17 -20.47
CA PRO A 48 -11.03 0.10 -21.20
C PRO A 48 -12.46 0.50 -21.61
N GLU A 49 -13.43 -0.42 -21.60
CA GLU A 49 -14.85 -0.05 -21.80
C GLU A 49 -15.45 0.64 -20.58
N ILE A 50 -14.83 0.49 -19.40
CA ILE A 50 -15.29 1.09 -18.15
C ILE A 50 -14.42 2.31 -17.81
N PHE A 51 -13.10 2.18 -17.92
CA PHE A 51 -12.15 3.26 -17.65
C PHE A 51 -11.76 3.98 -18.94
N THR A 52 -12.58 4.95 -19.34
CA THR A 52 -12.44 5.64 -20.62
C THR A 52 -11.42 6.78 -20.61
N GLU A 53 -11.07 7.32 -19.44
CA GLU A 53 -10.09 8.40 -19.32
C GLU A 53 -8.65 7.90 -19.43
N THR A 54 -8.31 6.82 -18.73
CA THR A 54 -7.00 6.17 -18.77
C THR A 54 -7.06 4.77 -18.18
N THR A 55 -6.25 3.87 -18.73
CA THR A 55 -5.92 2.56 -18.15
C THR A 55 -4.46 2.49 -17.68
N GLU A 56 -3.70 3.57 -17.88
CA GLU A 56 -2.30 3.66 -17.51
C GLU A 56 -2.14 4.06 -16.04
N TYR A 57 -1.31 3.31 -15.33
CA TYR A 57 -1.00 3.58 -13.93
C TYR A 57 0.08 4.68 -13.81
N ASP A 58 -0.17 5.64 -12.92
CA ASP A 58 0.81 6.64 -12.51
C ASP A 58 1.68 6.06 -11.38
N PHE A 59 2.95 5.77 -11.70
CA PHE A 59 3.89 5.19 -10.75
C PHE A 59 4.18 6.12 -9.57
N ALA A 60 4.33 7.42 -9.79
CA ALA A 60 4.64 8.38 -8.74
C ALA A 60 3.49 8.46 -7.72
N ARG A 61 2.24 8.48 -8.21
CA ARG A 61 1.04 8.47 -7.37
C ARG A 61 0.92 7.17 -6.57
N LEU A 62 1.14 6.01 -7.19
CA LEU A 62 1.10 4.72 -6.52
C LEU A 62 2.24 4.59 -5.49
N ALA A 63 3.46 5.00 -5.84
CA ALA A 63 4.61 4.95 -4.94
C ALA A 63 4.38 5.80 -3.69
N LYS A 64 3.81 7.00 -3.84
CA LYS A 64 3.41 7.82 -2.69
C LYS A 64 2.42 7.08 -1.78
N ARG A 65 1.36 6.49 -2.34
CA ARG A 65 0.38 5.75 -1.53
C ARG A 65 0.98 4.51 -0.85
N VAL A 66 1.86 3.79 -1.53
CA VAL A 66 2.58 2.63 -0.99
C VAL A 66 3.51 3.04 0.15
N GLN A 67 4.20 4.17 0.02
CA GLN A 67 5.03 4.73 1.08
C GLN A 67 4.21 5.11 2.33
N GLU A 68 3.06 5.78 2.13
CA GLU A 68 2.12 6.09 3.22
C GLU A 68 1.66 4.81 3.95
N LEU A 69 1.31 3.76 3.21
CA LEU A 69 0.94 2.47 3.82
C LEU A 69 2.08 1.85 4.63
N ALA A 70 3.33 2.01 4.19
CA ALA A 70 4.49 1.51 4.93
C ALA A 70 4.71 2.28 6.23
N PHE A 71 4.37 3.57 6.29
CA PHE A 71 4.39 4.33 7.55
C PHE A 71 3.26 3.89 8.50
N LEU A 72 2.05 3.69 7.99
CA LEU A 72 0.89 3.28 8.79
C LEU A 72 1.02 1.83 9.34
N ASN A 73 1.86 1.00 8.72
CA ASN A 73 2.08 -0.38 9.14
C ASN A 73 3.52 -0.54 9.63
N LYS A 74 3.76 -0.18 10.90
CA LYS A 74 5.06 -0.26 11.54
C LYS A 74 5.71 -1.64 11.35
N GLY A 75 6.93 -1.66 10.79
CA GLY A 75 7.69 -2.88 10.53
C GLY A 75 7.25 -3.66 9.28
N LEU A 76 6.25 -3.20 8.53
CA LEU A 76 5.87 -3.81 7.25
C LEU A 76 6.77 -3.31 6.14
N LYS A 77 7.46 -4.22 5.45
CA LYS A 77 8.17 -3.92 4.21
C LYS A 77 7.20 -3.97 3.05
N ILE A 78 7.06 -2.86 2.33
CA ILE A 78 6.27 -2.78 1.10
C ILE A 78 7.16 -2.31 -0.04
N ALA A 79 7.09 -2.97 -1.19
CA ALA A 79 7.84 -2.59 -2.39
C ALA A 79 6.89 -2.42 -3.57
N ILE A 80 7.25 -1.51 -4.47
CA ILE A 80 6.57 -1.26 -5.74
C ILE A 80 7.61 -1.23 -6.85
N THR A 81 7.28 -1.88 -7.97
CA THR A 81 8.15 -1.96 -9.15
C THR A 81 7.37 -1.56 -10.39
N ASP A 82 7.88 -0.60 -11.15
CA ASP A 82 7.45 -0.34 -12.52
C ASP A 82 8.26 -1.22 -13.47
N LYS A 83 7.57 -2.01 -14.29
CA LYS A 83 8.18 -2.91 -15.27
C LYS A 83 8.08 -2.38 -16.70
N ARG A 84 7.67 -1.12 -16.87
CA ARG A 84 7.62 -0.45 -18.18
C ARG A 84 9.01 0.09 -18.53
N GLY A 85 9.32 0.16 -19.83
CA GLY A 85 10.61 0.67 -20.31
C GLY A 85 11.72 -0.39 -20.29
N GLU A 86 12.95 0.03 -20.59
CA GLU A 86 14.13 -0.84 -20.58
C GLU A 86 14.71 -1.05 -19.17
N ASP A 87 14.55 -0.06 -18.29
CA ASP A 87 15.03 -0.09 -16.91
C ASP A 87 13.84 -0.20 -15.94
N GLU A 88 13.76 -1.30 -15.18
CA GLU A 88 12.75 -1.45 -14.11
C GLU A 88 13.03 -0.48 -12.95
N GLU A 89 12.05 0.36 -12.58
CA GLU A 89 12.14 1.23 -11.41
C GLU A 89 11.55 0.52 -10.19
N THR A 90 12.35 0.30 -9.13
CA THR A 90 11.88 -0.29 -7.88
C THR A 90 12.07 0.65 -6.70
N LYS A 91 11.01 0.85 -5.90
CA LYS A 91 11.05 1.52 -4.60
C LYS A 91 10.64 0.55 -3.49
N SER A 92 11.39 0.55 -2.40
CA SER A 92 11.13 -0.27 -1.21
C SER A 92 11.05 0.62 0.02
N PHE A 93 10.02 0.42 0.82
CA PHE A 93 9.74 1.19 2.02
C PHE A 93 9.62 0.26 3.22
N HIS A 94 10.27 0.64 4.32
CA HIS A 94 10.22 -0.07 5.59
C HIS A 94 10.51 0.93 6.70
N TYR A 95 9.52 1.18 7.56
CA TYR A 95 9.60 2.18 8.60
C TYR A 95 9.33 1.57 9.97
N GLU A 96 10.34 1.60 10.85
CA GLU A 96 10.21 1.12 12.23
C GLU A 96 9.57 2.16 13.15
N GLY A 97 9.65 3.46 12.81
CA GLY A 97 9.07 4.55 13.60
C GLY A 97 7.58 4.81 13.33
N GLY A 98 6.94 4.05 12.44
CA GLY A 98 5.50 4.15 12.17
C GLY A 98 5.05 5.56 11.78
N ILE A 99 3.94 6.02 12.35
CA ILE A 99 3.36 7.33 12.04
C ILE A 99 4.22 8.51 12.55
N ALA A 100 5.11 8.31 13.52
CA ALA A 100 6.07 9.35 13.93
C ALA A 100 7.04 9.67 12.78
N SER A 101 7.57 8.63 12.11
CA SER A 101 8.38 8.81 10.90
C SER A 101 7.60 9.46 9.76
N TYR A 102 6.28 9.24 9.68
CA TYR A 102 5.44 9.89 8.68
C TYR A 102 5.34 11.40 8.91
N VAL A 103 5.16 11.82 10.16
CA VAL A 103 5.14 13.24 10.53
C VAL A 103 6.47 13.91 10.20
N SER A 104 7.60 13.27 10.54
CA SER A 104 8.93 13.78 10.16
C SER A 104 9.08 13.93 8.64
N PHE A 105 8.59 12.94 7.87
CA PHE A 105 8.63 12.98 6.40
C PHE A 105 7.79 14.13 5.83
N ILE A 106 6.56 14.32 6.30
CA ILE A 106 5.68 15.43 5.85
C ILE A 106 6.30 16.79 6.14
N ASN A 107 7.05 16.89 7.24
CA ASN A 107 7.67 18.13 7.68
C ASN A 107 9.15 18.27 7.27
N GLU A 108 9.68 17.41 6.39
CA GLU A 108 11.11 17.40 6.03
C GLU A 108 11.58 18.73 5.43
N ASN A 109 10.68 19.45 4.74
CA ASN A 109 10.95 20.73 4.07
C ASN A 109 10.37 21.93 4.84
N LYS A 110 10.06 21.77 6.14
CA LYS A 110 9.51 22.82 6.99
C LYS A 110 10.45 23.11 8.17
N ASP A 111 10.37 24.33 8.68
CA ASP A 111 11.08 24.71 9.91
C ASP A 111 10.33 24.18 11.13
N ASN A 112 10.84 23.09 11.70
CA ASN A 112 10.25 22.43 12.88
C ASN A 112 10.65 23.15 14.18
N ILE A 113 9.71 23.26 15.12
CA ILE A 113 9.96 23.89 16.43
C ILE A 113 10.84 22.99 17.32
N PHE A 114 10.71 21.68 17.14
CA PHE A 114 11.49 20.66 17.82
C PHE A 114 11.75 19.47 16.88
N GLU A 115 12.86 18.77 17.10
CA GLU A 115 13.39 17.77 16.15
C GLU A 115 12.52 16.50 16.08
N GLU A 116 12.18 15.92 17.23
CA GLU A 116 11.46 14.64 17.31
C GLU A 116 9.94 14.85 17.42
N PRO A 117 9.12 14.28 16.52
CA PRO A 117 7.67 14.32 16.66
C PRO A 117 7.18 13.73 17.99
N ILE A 118 6.15 14.35 18.57
CA ILE A 118 5.44 13.78 19.70
C ILE A 118 4.68 12.56 19.20
N TYR A 119 4.78 11.45 19.94
CA TYR A 119 4.13 10.19 19.63
C TYR A 119 3.48 9.61 20.89
N THR A 120 2.27 9.09 20.76
CA THR A 120 1.58 8.34 21.82
C THR A 120 0.62 7.33 21.21
N ASP A 121 0.42 6.21 21.88
CA ASP A 121 -0.60 5.22 21.55
C ASP A 121 -1.38 4.80 22.80
N GLY A 122 -2.56 4.21 22.58
CA GLY A 122 -3.41 3.68 23.64
C GLY A 122 -4.55 2.84 23.10
N GLU A 123 -5.17 2.07 23.99
CA GLU A 123 -6.34 1.26 23.67
C GLU A 123 -7.41 1.50 24.73
N LEU A 124 -8.65 1.73 24.28
CA LEU A 124 -9.83 1.82 25.15
C LEU A 124 -11.01 1.12 24.48
N ASP A 125 -11.71 0.27 25.23
CA ASP A 125 -12.87 -0.48 24.75
C ASP A 125 -12.63 -1.27 23.45
N GLY A 126 -11.41 -1.80 23.28
CA GLY A 126 -10.99 -2.55 22.09
C GLY A 126 -10.71 -1.68 20.86
N ILE A 127 -10.67 -0.36 21.01
CA ILE A 127 -10.29 0.60 19.97
C ILE A 127 -8.86 1.07 20.26
N SER A 128 -7.93 0.68 19.39
CA SER A 128 -6.56 1.17 19.41
C SER A 128 -6.46 2.50 18.69
N VAL A 129 -5.78 3.47 19.29
CA VAL A 129 -5.53 4.81 18.75
C VAL A 129 -4.04 5.10 18.83
N GLU A 130 -3.46 5.58 17.74
CA GLU A 130 -2.08 6.01 17.62
C GLU A 130 -2.09 7.48 17.15
N VAL A 131 -1.30 8.35 17.79
CA VAL A 131 -1.22 9.77 17.47
C VAL A 131 0.23 10.20 17.37
N ALA A 132 0.59 10.85 16.26
CA ALA A 132 1.84 11.56 16.12
C ALA A 132 1.60 13.01 15.65
N MET A 133 2.37 13.95 16.19
CA MET A 133 2.27 15.36 15.84
C MET A 133 3.60 16.10 15.98
N GLN A 134 3.78 17.16 15.19
CA GLN A 134 4.95 18.02 15.28
C GLN A 134 4.57 19.44 14.86
N TYR A 135 5.04 20.43 15.62
CA TYR A 135 4.80 21.83 15.32
C TYR A 135 5.88 22.38 14.37
N THR A 136 5.45 23.25 13.47
CA THR A 136 6.33 24.01 12.57
C THR A 136 6.13 25.51 12.78
N THR A 137 7.02 26.34 12.27
CA THR A 137 6.89 27.80 12.33
C THR A 137 5.82 28.36 11.38
N GLY A 138 5.30 27.53 10.46
CA GLY A 138 4.29 27.92 9.49
C GLY A 138 2.90 28.11 10.12
N TYR A 139 2.05 28.86 9.42
CA TYR A 139 0.66 29.12 9.84
C TYR A 139 -0.36 28.11 9.30
N HIS A 140 0.09 27.15 8.48
CA HIS A 140 -0.79 26.14 7.89
C HIS A 140 -0.91 24.91 8.80
N GLU A 141 -2.15 24.51 9.07
CA GLU A 141 -2.46 23.26 9.75
C GLU A 141 -2.60 22.12 8.74
N THR A 142 -2.09 20.94 9.10
CA THR A 142 -2.29 19.71 8.33
C THR A 142 -2.66 18.60 9.31
N VAL A 143 -3.90 18.13 9.26
CA VAL A 143 -4.39 17.00 10.05
C VAL A 143 -4.69 15.85 9.09
N LEU A 144 -4.06 14.71 9.34
CA LEU A 144 -4.32 13.47 8.62
C LEU A 144 -4.95 12.48 9.59
N SER A 145 -6.06 11.87 9.19
CA SER A 145 -6.80 10.91 10.02
C SER A 145 -7.00 9.61 9.29
N PHE A 146 -6.91 8.50 10.02
CA PHE A 146 -7.00 7.16 9.45
C PHE A 146 -7.83 6.25 10.35
N ALA A 147 -8.63 5.38 9.73
CA ALA A 147 -9.30 4.27 10.38
C ALA A 147 -8.98 2.99 9.60
N ASN A 148 -8.39 1.98 10.27
CA ASN A 148 -7.98 0.72 9.65
C ASN A 148 -7.16 0.91 8.36
N ASN A 149 -6.16 1.80 8.38
CA ASN A 149 -5.29 2.19 7.26
C ASN A 149 -5.97 2.95 6.09
N ILE A 150 -7.26 3.30 6.25
CA ILE A 150 -8.01 4.09 5.29
C ILE A 150 -8.03 5.55 5.74
N HIS A 151 -7.63 6.46 4.85
CA HIS A 151 -7.70 7.89 5.11
C HIS A 151 -9.16 8.33 5.22
N THR A 152 -9.49 9.08 6.26
CA THR A 152 -10.84 9.60 6.55
C THR A 152 -10.99 11.08 6.24
#